data_AF-A0AAU9VW51-F1
#
_entry.id   AF-A0AAU9VW51-F1
#
_cell.length_a   1.000
_cell.length_b   1.000
_cell.length_c   1.000
_cell.angle_alpha   90.00
_cell.angle_beta   90.00
_cell.angle_gamma   90.00
#
_symmetry.space_group_name_H-M   'P 1'
#
loop_
_entity.id
_entity.type
_entity.pdbx_description
1 polymer ?
#
loop_
_entity_poly.entity_id
_entity_poly.type
_entity_poly.pdbx_seq_one_letter_code
_entity_poly.pdbx_strand_id
1 'polypeptide(L)'
;MAGYRIGEKNRAKIEKDPQLRSLICLYCGYLSKDPTVLTCGHRFCRTCVESVRVLGSFVTVACPIDGHYVKLEECHQDKLAITQINNLVMSCEIKTCSWLGKVWHLEDHMKDFHYGHEEECAKNLHQDGELKRLRQEQQEAARKITDIEEMLGNQDVTIHNIRRQLSAFSDAFVKVQGHGQLDNKEILTGSDELRQQLNTFKHKIQTLEEQNLHQDGELKRLRQEQQEAARKIMGIEEMEKSAGNVELRQQLSTLQHKVQTLEEQLRVQKDQCGKYRVECVAESGRTCEERNIEVETLQGSISCLEKQLVDVQNKYAALQTSHANLQHRLDALQAQFTFS
;
A
#
# COMPACT_ATOMS: atom_id res chain seq x y z
N MET A 1 -8.84 4.22 13.16
CA MET A 1 -7.59 3.44 13.09
C MET A 1 -6.76 3.68 14.33
N ALA A 2 -5.90 2.72 14.72
CA ALA A 2 -5.13 2.82 15.96
C ALA A 2 -3.90 3.75 15.87
N GLY A 3 -3.33 3.94 14.69
CA GLY A 3 -2.19 4.83 14.45
C GLY A 3 -2.26 5.44 13.04
N TYR A 4 -1.38 6.41 12.75
CA TYR A 4 -1.26 6.96 11.40
C TYR A 4 -0.51 5.98 10.50
N ARG A 5 -1.21 5.54 9.45
CA ARG A 5 -0.61 4.73 8.39
C ARG A 5 0.30 5.61 7.54
N ILE A 6 1.54 5.19 7.36
CA ILE A 6 2.54 5.91 6.56
C ILE A 6 3.15 4.96 5.53
N GLY A 7 3.30 5.45 4.30
CA GLY A 7 3.93 4.69 3.22
C GLY A 7 5.42 4.43 3.46
N GLU A 8 5.98 3.45 2.75
CA GLU A 8 7.37 2.99 2.86
C GLU A 8 8.40 4.13 2.78
N LYS A 9 8.17 5.11 1.90
CA LYS A 9 9.06 6.28 1.74
C LYS A 9 9.16 7.09 3.03
N ASN A 10 8.04 7.30 3.73
CA ASN A 10 8.02 8.03 4.99
C ASN A 10 8.58 7.19 6.12
N ARG A 11 8.26 5.89 6.15
CA ARG A 11 8.80 4.93 7.14
C ARG A 11 10.32 4.87 7.08
N ALA A 12 10.89 4.73 5.89
CA ALA A 12 12.33 4.69 5.69
C ALA A 12 13.03 6.00 6.11
N LYS A 13 12.35 7.14 6.05
CA LYS A 13 12.87 8.42 6.59
C LYS A 13 12.86 8.42 8.11
N ILE A 14 11.76 7.98 8.73
CA ILE A 14 11.61 7.91 10.18
C ILE A 14 12.62 6.95 10.80
N GLU A 15 12.82 5.77 10.20
CA GLU A 15 13.72 4.74 10.72
C GLU A 15 15.20 5.15 10.70
N LYS A 16 15.59 6.08 9.83
CA LYS A 16 16.95 6.64 9.77
C LYS A 16 17.24 7.61 10.91
N ASP A 17 16.22 8.17 11.54
CA ASP A 17 16.37 9.09 12.66
C ASP A 17 16.00 8.38 13.97
N PRO A 18 16.97 8.14 14.88
CA PRO A 18 16.72 7.49 16.16
C PRO A 18 15.63 8.16 17.01
N GLN A 19 15.49 9.48 16.94
CA GLN A 19 14.47 10.21 17.69
C GLN A 19 13.08 9.95 17.12
N LEU A 20 12.94 9.97 15.79
CA LEU A 20 11.66 9.72 15.13
C LEU A 20 11.26 8.25 15.18
N ARG A 21 12.22 7.33 15.15
CA ARG A 21 11.97 5.88 15.28
C ARG A 21 11.20 5.54 16.56
N SER A 22 11.45 6.28 17.65
CA SER A 22 10.76 6.11 18.93
C SER A 22 9.27 6.52 18.92
N LEU A 23 8.80 7.15 17.83
CA LEU A 23 7.40 7.57 17.64
C LEU A 23 6.55 6.47 16.99
N ILE A 24 7.16 5.39 16.50
CA ILE A 24 6.44 4.23 15.99
C ILE A 24 5.91 3.41 17.16
N CYS A 25 4.62 3.09 17.12
CA CYS A 25 3.98 2.22 18.11
C CYS A 25 4.46 0.78 17.89
N LEU A 26 5.08 0.18 18.90
CA LEU A 26 5.61 -1.18 18.81
C LEU A 26 4.53 -2.26 18.83
N TYR A 27 3.29 -1.91 19.18
CA TYR A 27 2.15 -2.83 19.15
C TYR A 27 1.52 -2.93 17.76
N CYS A 28 1.19 -1.80 17.12
CA CYS A 28 0.53 -1.79 15.80
C CYS A 28 1.47 -1.52 14.62
N GLY A 29 2.73 -1.15 14.88
CA GLY A 29 3.72 -0.84 13.85
C GLY A 29 3.50 0.47 13.10
N TYR A 30 2.44 1.23 13.41
CA TYR A 30 2.13 2.53 12.79
C TYR A 30 2.76 3.70 13.55
N LEU A 31 2.79 4.87 12.91
CA LEU A 31 3.16 6.10 13.59
C LEU A 31 2.11 6.40 14.67
N SER A 32 2.55 6.62 15.91
CA SER A 32 1.66 6.62 17.06
C SER A 32 0.59 7.71 16.97
N LYS A 33 -0.68 7.33 17.07
CA LYS A 33 -1.79 8.28 17.24
C LYS A 33 -2.12 8.37 18.72
N ASP A 34 -2.16 9.61 19.23
CA ASP A 34 -2.32 9.89 20.66
C ASP A 34 -1.40 9.00 21.52
N PRO A 35 -0.06 9.10 21.37
CA PRO A 35 0.88 8.26 22.10
C PRO A 35 0.66 8.36 23.62
N THR A 36 0.51 7.19 24.23
CA THR A 36 0.33 6.98 25.66
C THR A 36 1.52 6.17 26.18
N VAL A 37 2.13 6.66 27.25
CA VAL A 37 3.24 6.04 27.95
C VAL A 37 2.69 5.31 29.17
N LEU A 38 3.05 4.03 29.29
CA LEU A 38 2.79 3.20 30.45
C LEU A 38 3.78 3.54 31.58
N THR A 39 3.47 3.15 32.80
CA THR A 39 4.36 3.36 33.96
C THR A 39 5.70 2.65 33.85
N CYS A 40 5.79 1.57 33.05
CA CYS A 40 7.05 0.92 32.70
C CYS A 40 7.90 1.68 31.66
N GLY A 41 7.39 2.82 31.14
CA GLY A 41 8.11 3.71 30.21
C GLY A 41 7.88 3.42 28.73
N HIS A 42 7.18 2.34 28.38
CA HIS A 42 6.88 2.00 27.00
C HIS A 42 5.73 2.83 26.42
N ARG A 43 5.86 3.23 25.14
CA ARG A 43 4.92 4.11 24.44
C ARG A 43 4.14 3.36 23.35
N PHE A 44 2.83 3.56 23.31
CA PHE A 44 1.93 2.99 22.30
C PHE A 44 0.85 3.99 21.91
N CYS A 45 0.09 3.72 20.85
CA CYS A 45 -1.13 4.49 20.60
C CYS A 45 -2.14 4.31 21.73
N ARG A 46 -2.92 5.33 22.06
CA ARG A 46 -3.97 5.24 23.09
C ARG A 46 -4.90 4.05 22.89
N THR A 47 -5.43 3.87 21.68
CA THR A 47 -6.33 2.76 21.35
C THR A 47 -5.63 1.40 21.42
N CYS A 48 -4.31 1.36 21.16
CA CYS A 48 -3.53 0.13 21.33
C CYS A 48 -3.45 -0.24 22.80
N VAL A 49 -3.12 0.69 23.69
CA VAL A 49 -3.12 0.45 25.15
C VAL A 49 -4.50 -0.04 25.61
N GLU A 50 -5.57 0.61 25.16
CA GLU A 50 -6.94 0.23 25.51
C GLU A 50 -7.37 -1.15 24.98
N SER A 51 -6.68 -1.69 23.96
CA SER A 51 -6.95 -3.00 23.37
C SER A 51 -6.24 -4.18 24.06
N VAL A 52 -5.17 -3.94 24.81
CA VAL A 52 -4.38 -5.00 25.48
C VAL A 52 -4.85 -5.23 26.92
N ARG A 53 -6.18 -5.28 27.11
CA ARG A 53 -6.79 -5.51 28.42
C ARG A 53 -6.64 -6.97 28.83
N VAL A 54 -6.40 -7.17 30.11
CA VAL A 54 -6.33 -8.51 30.72
C VAL A 54 -7.75 -9.06 30.89
N LEU A 55 -7.97 -10.31 30.47
CA LEU A 55 -9.24 -11.00 30.64
C LEU A 55 -9.66 -10.97 32.13
N GLY A 56 -10.86 -10.42 32.39
CA GLY A 56 -11.42 -10.33 33.75
C GLY A 56 -11.15 -9.03 34.51
N SER A 57 -10.38 -8.08 33.94
CA SER A 57 -10.16 -6.76 34.54
C SER A 57 -10.30 -5.64 33.52
N PHE A 58 -11.21 -4.70 33.79
CA PHE A 58 -11.44 -3.54 32.92
C PHE A 58 -10.42 -2.42 33.09
N VAL A 59 -9.59 -2.48 34.13
CA VAL A 59 -8.75 -1.34 34.58
C VAL A 59 -7.25 -1.62 34.42
N THR A 60 -6.85 -2.87 34.25
CA THR A 60 -5.44 -3.27 34.13
C THR A 60 -5.09 -3.75 32.72
N VAL A 61 -3.98 -3.26 32.20
CA VAL A 61 -3.39 -3.62 30.92
C VAL A 61 -2.03 -4.28 31.15
N ALA A 62 -1.69 -5.29 30.36
CA ALA A 62 -0.35 -5.86 30.36
C ALA A 62 0.46 -5.18 29.26
N CYS A 63 1.65 -4.67 29.58
CA CYS A 63 2.53 -4.07 28.59
C CYS A 63 2.97 -5.14 27.57
N PRO A 64 2.78 -4.91 26.26
CA PRO A 64 3.15 -5.88 25.21
C PRO A 64 4.64 -6.21 25.10
N ILE A 65 5.52 -5.40 25.69
CA ILE A 65 6.97 -5.54 25.53
C ILE A 65 7.58 -6.35 26.68
N ASP A 66 7.20 -6.03 27.91
CA ASP A 66 7.81 -6.58 29.13
C ASP A 66 6.82 -7.36 30.02
N GLY A 67 5.53 -7.38 29.67
CA GLY A 67 4.49 -8.05 30.45
C GLY A 67 4.09 -7.35 31.75
N HIS A 68 4.60 -6.14 32.02
CA HIS A 68 4.29 -5.42 33.25
C HIS A 68 2.81 -5.03 33.32
N TYR A 69 2.15 -5.28 34.45
CA TYR A 69 0.75 -4.92 34.66
C TYR A 69 0.62 -3.47 35.09
N VAL A 70 -0.17 -2.71 34.37
CA VAL A 70 -0.31 -1.26 34.53
C VAL A 70 -1.78 -0.91 34.67
N LYS A 71 -2.12 0.03 35.54
CA LYS A 71 -3.49 0.57 35.57
C LYS A 71 -3.64 1.58 34.44
N LEU A 72 -4.79 1.58 33.75
CA LEU A 72 -5.03 2.49 32.64
C LEU A 72 -5.02 3.97 33.08
N GLU A 73 -5.44 4.23 34.31
CA GLU A 73 -5.38 5.54 34.99
C GLU A 73 -3.93 5.99 35.26
N GLU A 74 -3.05 5.01 35.46
CA GLU A 74 -1.59 5.05 35.54
C GLU A 74 -0.91 5.69 34.33
N CYS A 75 -1.58 5.59 33.17
CA CYS A 75 -0.98 5.88 31.88
C CYS A 75 -1.11 7.36 31.53
N HIS A 76 -0.09 7.92 30.89
CA HIS A 76 -0.03 9.34 30.58
C HIS A 76 0.12 9.58 29.09
N GLN A 77 -0.59 10.57 28.56
CA GLN A 77 -0.38 11.02 27.19
C GLN A 77 0.97 11.72 27.05
N ASP A 78 1.73 11.32 26.03
CA ASP A 78 3.01 11.90 25.73
C ASP A 78 2.85 13.14 24.84
N LYS A 79 2.71 14.29 25.50
CA LYS A 79 2.50 15.58 24.83
C LYS A 79 3.67 15.98 23.91
N LEU A 80 4.90 15.56 24.25
CA LEU A 80 6.07 15.85 23.44
C LEU A 80 6.03 15.02 22.16
N ALA A 81 5.76 13.72 22.26
CA ALA A 81 5.59 12.85 21.11
C ALA A 81 4.42 13.29 20.23
N ILE A 82 3.26 13.69 20.81
CA ILE A 82 2.13 14.27 20.06
C ILE A 82 2.59 15.46 19.22
N THR A 83 3.33 16.39 19.83
CA THR A 83 3.81 17.60 19.16
C THR A 83 4.81 17.27 18.05
N GLN A 84 5.73 16.35 18.29
CA GLN A 84 6.68 15.88 17.28
C GLN A 84 5.97 15.24 16.10
N ILE A 85 5.07 14.30 16.36
CA ILE A 85 4.29 13.58 15.33
C ILE A 85 3.49 14.55 14.47
N ASN A 86 2.79 15.51 15.09
CA ASN A 86 1.98 16.49 14.37
C ASN A 86 2.79 17.46 13.50
N ASN A 87 4.07 17.66 13.80
CA ASN A 87 4.96 18.52 13.02
C ASN A 87 5.69 17.78 11.88
N LEU A 88 5.59 16.45 11.80
CA LEU A 88 6.16 15.71 10.69
C LEU A 88 5.42 16.02 9.39
N VAL A 89 6.20 16.26 8.33
CA VAL A 89 5.70 16.42 6.96
C VAL A 89 5.86 15.09 6.23
N MET A 90 4.74 14.54 5.75
CA MET A 90 4.66 13.23 5.12
C MET A 90 4.02 13.33 3.74
N SER A 91 4.48 12.49 2.80
CA SER A 91 3.76 12.30 1.54
C SER A 91 2.62 11.30 1.72
N CYS A 92 1.61 11.36 0.85
CA CYS A 92 0.62 10.29 0.77
C CYS A 92 1.29 8.94 0.43
N GLU A 93 0.72 7.83 0.91
CA GLU A 93 1.22 6.48 0.60
C GLU A 93 0.80 5.99 -0.78
N ILE A 94 -0.28 6.55 -1.33
CA ILE A 94 -0.78 6.23 -2.67
C ILE A 94 0.22 6.79 -3.70
N LYS A 95 0.86 5.92 -4.48
CA LYS A 95 1.97 6.28 -5.39
C LYS A 95 1.59 7.34 -6.43
N THR A 96 0.33 7.39 -6.83
CA THR A 96 -0.19 8.36 -7.81
C THR A 96 -0.60 9.68 -7.17
N CYS A 97 -0.63 9.77 -5.84
CA CYS A 97 -0.98 10.97 -5.10
C CYS A 97 0.27 11.80 -4.80
N SER A 98 0.23 13.08 -5.18
CA SER A 98 1.30 14.05 -4.94
C SER A 98 1.16 14.81 -3.63
N TRP A 99 0.18 14.46 -2.79
CA TRP A 99 -0.07 15.16 -1.54
C TRP A 99 1.13 15.07 -0.60
N LEU A 100 1.45 16.21 0.03
CA LEU A 100 2.51 16.39 1.00
C LEU A 100 1.97 17.35 2.07
N GLY A 101 1.97 16.93 3.33
CA GLY A 101 1.38 17.72 4.39
C GLY A 101 1.77 17.26 5.79
N LYS A 102 1.27 17.98 6.80
CA LYS A 102 1.46 17.59 8.20
C LYS A 102 0.65 16.33 8.52
N VAL A 103 1.19 15.46 9.39
CA VAL A 103 0.56 14.16 9.75
C VAL A 103 -0.89 14.28 10.19
N TRP A 104 -1.26 15.32 10.95
CA TRP A 104 -2.63 15.48 11.43
C TRP A 104 -3.66 15.75 10.32
N HIS A 105 -3.24 16.27 9.16
CA HIS A 105 -4.09 16.39 7.96
C HIS A 105 -4.13 15.12 7.11
N LEU A 106 -3.33 14.10 7.43
CA LEU A 106 -3.22 12.89 6.62
C LEU A 106 -4.53 12.08 6.63
N GLU A 107 -5.21 11.99 7.78
CA GLU A 107 -6.47 11.25 7.87
C GLU A 107 -7.58 11.91 7.05
N ASP A 108 -7.72 13.25 7.15
CA ASP A 108 -8.68 14.00 6.34
C ASP A 108 -8.36 13.83 4.84
N HIS A 109 -7.08 13.93 4.47
CA HIS A 109 -6.64 13.67 3.10
C HIS A 109 -7.00 12.26 2.61
N MET A 110 -6.73 11.21 3.40
CA MET A 110 -7.06 9.84 3.01
C MET A 110 -8.57 9.66 2.85
N LYS A 111 -9.36 10.23 3.77
CA LYS A 111 -10.81 10.15 3.73
C LYS A 111 -11.42 10.87 2.52
N ASP A 112 -10.91 12.06 2.19
CA ASP A 112 -11.48 12.91 1.15
C ASP A 112 -11.05 12.48 -0.26
N PHE A 113 -9.85 11.92 -0.42
CA PHE A 113 -9.26 11.64 -1.75
C PHE A 113 -9.02 10.17 -2.03
N HIS A 114 -9.05 9.30 -1.02
CA HIS A 114 -8.71 7.87 -1.13
C HIS A 114 -9.74 6.94 -0.46
N TYR A 115 -10.99 7.41 -0.32
CA TYR A 115 -12.09 6.63 0.25
C TYR A 115 -12.22 5.24 -0.41
N GLY A 116 -12.13 4.18 0.41
CA GLY A 116 -12.16 2.78 -0.04
C GLY A 116 -10.81 2.07 -0.09
N HIS A 117 -9.69 2.79 -0.03
CA HIS A 117 -8.34 2.16 0.04
C HIS A 117 -7.95 1.70 1.46
N GLU A 118 -8.70 2.12 2.49
CA GLU A 118 -8.42 1.86 3.91
C GLU A 118 -8.54 0.37 4.30
N GLU A 119 -9.49 -0.36 3.71
CA GLU A 119 -9.71 -1.78 4.03
C GLU A 119 -8.65 -2.71 3.42
N GLU A 120 -8.11 -2.34 2.26
CA GLU A 120 -7.11 -3.10 1.52
C GLU A 120 -5.72 -2.91 2.15
N CYS A 121 -5.39 -1.70 2.61
CA CYS A 121 -4.11 -1.44 3.25
C CYS A 121 -4.05 -1.99 4.69
N ALA A 122 -5.17 -1.97 5.43
CA ALA A 122 -5.24 -2.47 6.81
C ALA A 122 -4.98 -3.97 6.94
N LYS A 123 -5.50 -4.78 6.00
CA LYS A 123 -5.27 -6.22 6.01
C LYS A 123 -3.81 -6.55 5.66
N ASN A 124 -3.26 -5.90 4.63
CA ASN A 124 -1.91 -6.18 4.13
C ASN A 124 -0.78 -5.77 5.10
N LEU A 125 -0.92 -4.69 5.87
CA LEU A 125 0.15 -4.23 6.80
C LEU A 125 0.12 -4.90 8.18
N HIS A 126 -1.05 -5.30 8.68
CA HIS A 126 -1.12 -6.12 9.91
C HIS A 126 -0.56 -7.53 9.66
N GLN A 127 -0.84 -8.11 8.49
CA GLN A 127 -0.25 -9.39 8.08
C GLN A 127 1.26 -9.27 7.82
N ASP A 128 1.75 -8.22 7.15
CA ASP A 128 3.20 -8.02 6.96
C ASP A 128 3.94 -7.83 8.30
N GLY A 129 3.36 -7.09 9.24
CA GLY A 129 3.93 -6.90 10.59
C GLY A 129 3.98 -8.20 11.40
N GLU A 130 2.89 -8.97 11.40
CA GLU A 130 2.82 -10.26 12.10
C GLU A 130 3.74 -11.31 11.46
N LEU A 131 3.79 -11.37 10.12
CA LEU A 131 4.66 -12.24 9.36
C LEU A 131 6.14 -11.93 9.60
N LYS A 132 6.51 -10.65 9.68
CA LYS A 132 7.86 -10.22 10.06
C LYS A 132 8.22 -10.63 11.48
N ARG A 133 7.30 -10.44 12.44
CA ARG A 133 7.51 -10.86 13.83
C ARG A 133 7.70 -12.38 13.94
N LEU A 134 6.85 -13.16 13.28
CA LEU A 134 6.94 -14.63 13.25
C LEU A 134 8.23 -15.11 12.59
N ARG A 135 8.69 -14.49 11.49
CA ARG A 135 9.99 -14.82 10.89
C ARG A 135 11.15 -14.53 11.84
N GLN A 136 11.09 -13.43 12.57
CA GLN A 136 12.13 -13.07 13.54
C GLN A 136 12.15 -14.06 14.72
N GLU A 137 10.99 -14.39 15.28
CA GLU A 137 10.84 -15.42 16.32
C GLU A 137 11.37 -16.78 15.83
N GLN A 138 11.05 -17.17 14.59
CA GLN A 138 11.55 -18.40 13.98
C GLN A 138 13.08 -18.43 13.85
N GLN A 139 13.69 -17.32 13.43
CA GLN A 139 15.14 -17.20 13.31
C GLN A 139 15.83 -17.23 14.68
N GLU A 140 15.27 -16.55 15.67
CA GLU A 140 15.76 -16.53 17.05
C GLU A 140 15.73 -17.95 17.64
N ALA A 141 14.61 -18.68 17.47
CA ALA A 141 14.47 -20.06 17.90
C ALA A 141 15.47 -20.99 17.21
N ALA A 142 15.68 -20.81 15.89
CA ALA A 142 16.65 -21.60 15.14
C ALA A 142 18.09 -21.43 15.68
N ARG A 143 18.49 -20.19 16.00
CA ARG A 143 19.81 -19.92 16.61
C ARG A 143 19.95 -20.60 17.96
N LYS A 144 18.96 -20.45 18.85
CA LYS A 144 18.97 -21.10 20.17
C LYS A 144 19.08 -22.62 20.08
N ILE A 145 18.39 -23.25 19.12
CA ILE A 145 18.49 -24.70 18.88
C ILE A 145 19.93 -25.06 18.52
N THR A 146 20.55 -24.35 17.57
CA THR A 146 21.94 -24.60 17.16
C THR A 146 22.92 -24.43 18.32
N ASP A 147 22.78 -23.38 19.12
CA ASP A 147 23.65 -23.12 20.28
C ASP A 147 23.57 -24.25 21.33
N ILE A 148 22.36 -24.76 21.60
CA ILE A 148 22.14 -25.87 22.54
C ILE A 148 22.71 -27.18 21.96
N GLU A 149 22.53 -27.45 20.66
CA GLU A 149 23.09 -28.64 19.99
C GLU A 149 24.63 -28.67 20.06
N GLU A 150 25.28 -27.51 19.86
CA GLU A 150 26.74 -27.40 20.01
C GLU A 150 27.19 -27.63 21.46
N MET A 151 26.46 -27.06 22.43
CA MET A 151 26.75 -27.25 23.86
C MET A 151 26.66 -28.72 24.28
N LEU A 152 25.57 -29.39 23.88
CA LEU A 152 25.36 -30.82 24.14
C LEU A 152 26.47 -31.68 23.53
N GLY A 153 26.88 -31.38 22.29
CA GLY A 153 27.99 -32.08 21.64
C GLY A 153 29.31 -31.95 22.42
N ASN A 154 29.62 -30.75 22.92
CA ASN A 154 30.82 -30.51 23.74
C ASN A 154 30.75 -31.22 25.10
N GLN A 155 29.57 -31.28 25.73
CA GLN A 155 29.37 -32.01 26.98
C GLN A 155 29.52 -33.52 26.78
N ASP A 156 29.00 -34.08 25.70
CA ASP A 156 29.14 -35.51 25.38
C ASP A 156 30.60 -35.93 25.20
N VAL A 157 31.41 -35.11 24.52
CA VAL A 157 32.86 -35.33 24.40
C VAL A 157 33.53 -35.33 25.77
N THR A 158 33.12 -34.41 26.65
CA THR A 158 33.65 -34.30 28.02
C THR A 158 33.28 -35.53 28.85
N ILE A 159 32.02 -35.95 28.83
CA ILE A 159 31.53 -37.16 29.51
C ILE A 159 32.29 -38.38 29.00
N HIS A 160 32.45 -38.52 27.67
CA HIS A 160 33.21 -39.62 27.08
C HIS A 160 34.65 -39.64 27.58
N ASN A 161 35.33 -38.49 27.64
CA ASN A 161 36.71 -38.42 28.10
C ASN A 161 36.83 -38.80 29.59
N ILE A 162 35.93 -38.29 30.44
CA ILE A 162 35.89 -38.62 31.88
C ILE A 162 35.62 -40.12 32.08
N ARG A 163 34.68 -40.71 31.34
CA ARG A 163 34.39 -42.16 31.39
C ARG A 163 35.61 -43.01 31.00
N ARG A 164 36.33 -42.59 29.95
CA ARG A 164 37.57 -43.27 29.54
C ARG A 164 38.64 -43.20 30.62
N GLN A 165 38.85 -42.03 31.24
CA GLN A 165 39.77 -41.88 32.36
C GLN A 165 39.36 -42.77 33.54
N LEU A 166 38.07 -42.79 33.89
CA LEU A 166 37.50 -43.67 34.92
C LEU A 166 37.80 -45.15 34.67
N SER A 167 37.63 -45.63 33.44
CA SER A 167 37.95 -47.02 33.08
C SER A 167 39.44 -47.32 33.28
N ALA A 168 40.32 -46.44 32.78
CA ALA A 168 41.77 -46.60 32.94
C ALA A 168 42.20 -46.59 34.42
N PHE A 169 41.57 -45.74 35.25
CA PHE A 169 41.78 -45.71 36.69
C PHE A 169 41.30 -47.00 37.37
N SER A 170 40.12 -47.50 36.99
CA SER A 170 39.58 -48.76 37.52
C SER A 170 40.48 -49.95 37.20
N ASP A 171 40.98 -50.04 35.97
CA ASP A 171 41.89 -51.11 35.54
C ASP A 171 43.23 -51.07 36.30
N ALA A 172 43.77 -49.87 36.51
CA ALA A 172 44.99 -49.68 37.31
C ALA A 172 44.78 -50.08 38.78
N PHE A 173 43.62 -49.75 39.37
CA PHE A 173 43.29 -50.11 40.75
C PHE A 173 43.24 -51.63 40.97
N VAL A 174 42.58 -52.37 40.07
CA VAL A 174 42.51 -53.84 40.11
C VAL A 174 43.92 -54.45 40.00
N LYS A 175 44.78 -53.87 39.16
CA LYS A 175 46.17 -54.33 38.98
C LYS A 175 47.03 -54.15 40.23
N VAL A 176 46.82 -53.06 40.98
CA VAL A 176 47.52 -52.79 42.26
C VAL A 176 47.05 -53.73 43.38
N GLN A 177 45.76 -54.06 43.46
CA GLN A 177 45.25 -55.05 44.41
C GLN A 177 45.75 -56.48 44.15
N GLY A 178 46.08 -56.81 42.89
CA GLY A 178 46.59 -58.13 42.49
C GLY A 178 48.08 -58.38 42.76
N HIS A 179 48.87 -57.38 43.18
CA HIS A 179 50.29 -57.52 43.53
C HIS A 179 50.47 -57.45 45.05
N GLY A 180 50.27 -58.59 45.72
CA GLY A 180 50.48 -58.72 47.15
C GLY A 180 51.96 -58.68 47.52
N GLN A 181 52.46 -57.52 47.96
CA GLN A 181 53.58 -57.32 48.90
C GLN A 181 54.03 -55.84 48.86
N LEU A 182 53.27 -54.93 49.48
CA LEU A 182 53.75 -53.59 49.84
C LEU A 182 53.12 -53.18 51.19
N ASP A 183 53.79 -52.25 51.87
CA ASP A 183 53.56 -51.92 53.28
C ASP A 183 52.15 -51.35 53.55
N ASN A 184 51.47 -51.87 54.57
CA ASN A 184 50.01 -51.75 54.76
C ASN A 184 49.49 -50.31 54.91
N LYS A 185 50.34 -49.34 55.29
CA LYS A 185 49.92 -47.98 55.65
C LYS A 185 49.85 -47.02 54.46
N GLU A 186 50.73 -47.17 53.46
CA GLU A 186 50.72 -46.36 52.23
C GLU A 186 49.66 -46.83 51.22
N ILE A 187 49.34 -48.14 51.23
CA ILE A 187 48.27 -48.73 50.40
C ILE A 187 46.89 -48.22 50.84
N LEU A 188 46.64 -48.13 52.15
CA LEU A 188 45.36 -47.63 52.68
C LEU A 188 45.14 -46.16 52.30
N THR A 189 46.15 -45.30 52.47
CA THR A 189 46.06 -43.88 52.10
C THR A 189 45.93 -43.67 50.59
N GLY A 190 46.68 -44.42 49.77
CA GLY A 190 46.56 -44.36 48.31
C GLY A 190 45.22 -44.90 47.79
N SER A 191 44.68 -45.93 48.44
CA SER A 191 43.36 -46.48 48.13
C SER A 191 42.23 -45.50 48.49
N ASP A 192 42.34 -44.78 49.60
CA ASP A 192 41.34 -43.79 50.01
C ASP A 192 41.34 -42.56 49.09
N GLU A 193 42.52 -42.07 48.70
CA GLU A 193 42.68 -40.98 47.72
C GLU A 193 42.07 -41.37 46.35
N LEU A 194 42.35 -42.58 45.87
CA LEU A 194 41.78 -43.11 44.62
C LEU A 194 40.26 -43.26 44.71
N ARG A 195 39.74 -43.71 45.85
CA ARG A 195 38.30 -43.82 46.09
C ARG A 195 37.63 -42.44 46.11
N GLN A 196 38.29 -41.42 46.65
CA GLN A 196 37.80 -40.04 46.65
C GLN A 196 37.78 -39.44 45.24
N GLN A 197 38.81 -39.70 44.42
CA GLN A 197 38.84 -39.29 43.02
C GLN A 197 37.76 -39.99 42.20
N LEU A 198 37.56 -41.30 42.40
CA LEU A 198 36.49 -42.08 41.76
C LEU A 198 35.10 -41.50 42.05
N ASN A 199 34.82 -41.19 43.33
CA ASN A 199 33.56 -40.58 43.74
C ASN A 199 33.38 -39.18 43.14
N THR A 200 34.46 -38.41 43.02
CA THR A 200 34.45 -37.08 42.39
C THR A 200 34.12 -37.16 40.90
N PHE A 201 34.73 -38.08 40.15
CA PHE A 201 34.42 -38.29 38.73
C PHE A 201 32.99 -38.79 38.52
N LYS A 202 32.54 -39.72 39.37
CA LYS A 202 31.17 -40.24 39.32
C LYS A 202 30.14 -39.13 39.54
N HIS A 203 30.36 -38.27 40.53
CA HIS A 203 29.47 -37.13 40.79
C HIS A 203 29.46 -36.13 39.62
N LYS A 204 30.63 -35.82 39.05
CA LYS A 204 30.72 -34.94 37.86
C LYS A 204 29.97 -35.50 36.65
N ILE A 205 30.07 -36.80 36.39
CA ILE A 205 29.30 -37.46 35.31
C ILE A 205 27.81 -37.30 35.56
N GLN A 206 27.35 -37.62 36.78
CA GLN A 206 25.93 -37.55 37.12
C GLN A 206 25.37 -36.12 36.95
N THR A 207 26.11 -35.10 37.41
CA THR A 207 25.70 -33.69 37.22
C THR A 207 25.62 -33.31 35.74
N LEU A 208 26.57 -33.73 34.92
CA LEU A 208 26.55 -33.45 33.48
C LEU A 208 25.39 -34.19 32.77
N GLU A 209 25.10 -35.42 33.16
CA GLU A 209 23.97 -36.19 32.62
C GLU A 209 22.62 -35.54 32.96
N GLU A 210 22.46 -35.04 34.19
CA GLU A 210 21.26 -34.29 34.60
C GLU A 210 21.11 -32.96 33.82
N GLN A 211 22.22 -32.25 33.57
CA GLN A 211 22.22 -31.04 32.74
C GLN A 211 21.85 -31.33 31.28
N ASN A 212 22.41 -32.39 30.68
CA ASN A 212 22.07 -32.79 29.31
C ASN A 212 20.58 -33.15 29.18
N LEU A 213 20.01 -33.82 30.19
CA LEU A 213 18.58 -34.19 30.18
C LEU A 213 17.67 -32.96 30.20
N HIS A 214 18.02 -31.95 31.01
CA HIS A 214 17.29 -30.68 31.04
C HIS A 214 17.35 -29.96 29.69
N GLN A 215 18.55 -29.87 29.11
CA GLN A 215 18.77 -29.23 27.81
C GLN A 215 18.08 -29.96 26.65
N ASP A 216 18.04 -31.29 26.65
CA ASP A 216 17.27 -32.07 25.67
C ASP A 216 15.76 -31.78 25.76
N GLY A 217 15.23 -31.61 26.97
CA GLY A 217 13.85 -31.19 27.19
C GLY A 217 13.55 -29.80 26.62
N GLU A 218 14.45 -28.84 26.83
CA GLU A 218 14.36 -27.49 26.27
C GLU A 218 14.48 -27.49 24.73
N LEU A 219 15.38 -28.30 24.17
CA LEU A 219 15.57 -28.48 22.74
C LEU A 219 14.28 -28.99 22.06
N LYS A 220 13.61 -29.98 22.67
CA LYS A 220 12.34 -30.52 22.19
C LYS A 220 11.24 -29.46 22.17
N ARG A 221 11.15 -28.64 23.22
CA ARG A 221 10.18 -27.54 23.30
C ARG A 221 10.43 -26.50 22.21
N LEU A 222 11.68 -26.06 22.05
CA LEU A 222 12.06 -25.07 21.03
C LEU A 222 11.80 -25.58 19.60
N ARG A 223 12.09 -26.86 19.32
CA ARG A 223 11.78 -27.47 18.01
C ARG A 223 10.27 -27.49 17.73
N GLN A 224 9.45 -27.74 18.75
CA GLN A 224 7.99 -27.70 18.60
C GLN A 224 7.49 -26.27 18.31
N GLU A 225 7.98 -25.28 19.04
CA GLU A 225 7.68 -23.86 18.80
C GLU A 225 8.11 -23.43 17.40
N GLN A 226 9.30 -23.83 16.95
CA GLN A 226 9.82 -23.55 15.60
C GLN A 226 8.91 -24.15 14.51
N GLN A 227 8.45 -25.40 14.69
CA GLN A 227 7.53 -26.04 13.75
C GLN A 227 6.16 -25.36 13.69
N GLU A 228 5.65 -24.90 14.84
CA GLU A 228 4.36 -24.21 14.89
C GLU A 228 4.45 -22.84 14.21
N ALA A 229 5.51 -22.07 14.47
CA ALA A 229 5.78 -20.81 13.78
C ALA A 229 5.89 -21.01 12.26
N ALA A 230 6.61 -22.05 11.81
CA ALA A 230 6.74 -22.37 10.39
C ALA A 230 5.38 -22.64 9.72
N ARG A 231 4.48 -23.37 10.40
CA ARG A 231 3.12 -23.62 9.88
C ARG A 231 2.30 -22.32 9.78
N LYS A 232 2.38 -21.44 10.77
CA LYS A 232 1.67 -20.15 10.77
C LYS A 232 2.16 -19.25 9.61
N ILE A 233 3.47 -19.17 9.40
CA ILE A 233 4.08 -18.43 8.29
C ILE A 233 3.56 -18.95 6.94
N MET A 234 3.60 -20.27 6.74
CA MET A 234 3.15 -20.88 5.48
C MET A 234 1.66 -20.60 5.20
N GLY A 235 0.80 -20.68 6.23
CA GLY A 235 -0.63 -20.39 6.09
C GLY A 235 -0.91 -18.92 5.74
N ILE A 236 -0.17 -17.96 6.33
CA ILE A 236 -0.30 -16.54 5.99
C ILE A 236 0.13 -16.30 4.53
N GLU A 237 1.25 -16.87 4.09
CA GLU A 237 1.75 -16.71 2.72
C GLU A 237 0.80 -17.33 1.66
N GLU A 238 0.11 -18.43 1.98
CA GLU A 238 -0.94 -19.01 1.12
C GLU A 238 -2.21 -18.16 1.06
N MET A 239 -2.64 -17.59 2.20
CA MET A 239 -3.76 -16.66 2.23
C MET A 239 -3.49 -15.39 1.41
N GLU A 240 -2.29 -14.81 1.51
CA GLU A 240 -1.89 -13.64 0.71
C GLU A 240 -1.92 -13.93 -0.79
N LYS A 241 -1.40 -15.09 -1.22
CA LYS A 241 -1.45 -15.52 -2.63
C LYS A 241 -2.88 -15.68 -3.15
N SER A 242 -3.77 -16.25 -2.35
CA SER A 242 -5.17 -16.46 -2.76
C SER A 242 -5.97 -15.16 -2.76
N ALA A 243 -5.83 -14.32 -1.74
CA ALA A 243 -6.50 -13.03 -1.62
C ALA A 243 -6.10 -12.07 -2.75
N GLY A 244 -4.80 -11.96 -3.05
CA GLY A 244 -4.31 -11.13 -4.15
C GLY A 244 -4.83 -11.58 -5.52
N ASN A 245 -5.04 -12.88 -5.72
CA ASN A 245 -5.59 -13.42 -6.97
C ASN A 245 -7.08 -13.10 -7.12
N VAL A 246 -7.85 -13.15 -6.03
CA VAL A 246 -9.29 -12.83 -6.03
C VAL A 246 -9.51 -11.34 -6.28
N GLU A 247 -8.74 -10.47 -5.61
CA GLU A 247 -8.85 -9.02 -5.76
C GLU A 247 -8.51 -8.57 -7.19
N LEU A 248 -7.41 -9.07 -7.76
CA LEU A 248 -7.05 -8.77 -9.15
C LEU A 248 -8.12 -9.24 -10.15
N ARG A 249 -8.78 -10.38 -9.91
CA ARG A 249 -9.91 -10.85 -10.74
C ARG A 249 -11.12 -9.92 -10.64
N GLN A 250 -11.43 -9.41 -9.44
CA GLN A 250 -12.54 -8.49 -9.23
C GLN A 250 -12.28 -7.13 -9.89
N GLN A 251 -11.07 -6.61 -9.77
CA GLN A 251 -10.64 -5.39 -10.44
C GLN A 251 -10.67 -5.53 -11.96
N LEU A 252 -10.20 -6.68 -12.48
CA LEU A 252 -10.27 -6.99 -13.92
C LEU A 252 -11.72 -7.00 -14.42
N SER A 253 -12.63 -7.66 -13.70
CA SER A 253 -14.06 -7.68 -14.02
C SER A 253 -14.67 -6.28 -14.05
N THR A 254 -14.34 -5.45 -13.05
CA THR A 254 -14.79 -4.06 -12.98
C THR A 254 -14.28 -3.22 -14.15
N LEU A 255 -13.00 -3.37 -14.51
CA LEU A 255 -12.41 -2.68 -15.65
C LEU A 255 -13.04 -3.14 -16.98
N GLN A 256 -13.30 -4.43 -17.13
CA GLN A 256 -13.98 -4.98 -18.31
C GLN A 256 -15.38 -4.38 -18.47
N HIS A 257 -16.15 -4.25 -17.39
CA HIS A 257 -17.46 -3.61 -17.46
C HIS A 257 -17.35 -2.13 -17.84
N LYS A 258 -16.39 -1.39 -17.26
CA LYS A 258 -16.18 0.03 -17.62
C LYS A 258 -15.82 0.20 -19.09
N VAL A 259 -14.99 -0.67 -19.65
CA VAL A 259 -14.65 -0.66 -21.08
C VAL A 259 -15.89 -0.87 -21.93
N GLN A 260 -16.71 -1.87 -21.62
CA GLN A 260 -17.97 -2.12 -22.35
C GLN A 260 -18.92 -0.92 -22.30
N THR A 261 -19.04 -0.26 -21.14
CA THR A 261 -19.86 0.95 -21.00
C THR A 261 -19.33 2.10 -21.85
N LEU A 262 -18.01 2.32 -21.88
CA LEU A 262 -17.40 3.36 -22.70
C LEU A 262 -17.55 3.07 -24.20
N GLU A 263 -17.43 1.81 -24.62
CA GLU A 263 -17.66 1.38 -26.00
C GLU A 263 -19.11 1.66 -26.44
N GLU A 264 -20.08 1.38 -25.57
CA GLU A 264 -21.49 1.67 -25.84
C GLU A 264 -21.76 3.18 -25.92
N GLN A 265 -21.20 3.97 -25.00
CA GLN A 265 -21.31 5.43 -25.04
C GLN A 265 -20.71 6.00 -26.34
N LEU A 266 -19.55 5.49 -26.75
CA LEU A 266 -18.90 5.90 -27.99
C LEU A 266 -19.75 5.53 -29.23
N ARG A 267 -20.39 4.36 -29.22
CA ARG A 267 -21.32 3.93 -30.27
C ARG A 267 -22.51 4.90 -30.38
N VAL A 268 -23.18 5.17 -29.26
CA VAL A 268 -24.31 6.11 -29.21
C VAL A 268 -23.91 7.50 -29.68
N GLN A 269 -22.75 7.99 -29.25
CA GLN A 269 -22.26 9.31 -29.66
C GLN A 269 -21.96 9.37 -31.16
N LYS A 270 -21.39 8.29 -31.72
CA LYS A 270 -21.12 8.18 -33.16
C LYS A 270 -22.42 8.20 -33.98
N ASP A 271 -23.44 7.50 -33.53
CA ASP A 271 -24.76 7.47 -34.18
C ASP A 271 -25.45 8.84 -34.11
N GLN A 272 -25.37 9.52 -32.95
CA GLN A 272 -25.89 10.88 -32.79
C GLN A 272 -25.19 11.88 -33.71
N CYS A 273 -23.85 11.87 -33.77
CA CYS A 273 -23.08 12.71 -34.69
C CYS A 273 -23.44 12.42 -36.16
N GLY A 274 -23.66 11.14 -36.51
CA GLY A 274 -24.14 10.75 -37.83
C GLY A 274 -25.50 11.35 -38.16
N LYS A 275 -26.44 11.30 -37.21
CA LYS A 275 -27.79 11.86 -37.37
C LYS A 275 -27.77 13.38 -37.54
N TYR A 276 -27.06 14.11 -36.67
CA TYR A 276 -26.91 15.57 -36.78
C TYR A 276 -26.29 15.99 -38.12
N ARG A 277 -25.31 15.23 -38.62
CA ARG A 277 -24.68 15.50 -39.92
C ARG A 277 -25.68 15.38 -41.07
N VAL A 278 -26.53 14.36 -41.07
CA VAL A 278 -27.56 14.17 -42.11
C VAL A 278 -28.61 15.28 -42.06
N GLU A 279 -29.08 15.63 -40.86
CA GLU A 279 -30.07 16.69 -40.68
C GLU A 279 -29.55 18.06 -41.14
N CYS A 280 -28.32 18.42 -40.77
CA CYS A 280 -27.71 19.70 -41.14
C CYS A 280 -27.47 19.82 -42.67
N VAL A 281 -27.09 18.72 -43.33
CA VAL A 281 -26.95 18.68 -44.79
C VAL A 281 -28.31 18.80 -45.49
N ALA A 282 -29.34 18.12 -44.98
CA ALA A 282 -30.69 18.20 -45.54
C ALA A 282 -31.29 19.60 -45.41
N GLU A 283 -31.08 20.26 -44.27
CA GLU A 283 -31.55 21.63 -44.03
C GLU A 283 -30.83 22.65 -44.93
N SER A 284 -29.51 22.56 -45.03
CA SER A 284 -28.72 23.40 -45.94
C SER A 284 -29.14 23.23 -47.41
N GLY A 285 -29.45 21.99 -47.82
CA GLY A 285 -29.96 21.69 -49.15
C GLY A 285 -31.28 22.37 -49.46
N ARG A 286 -32.26 22.29 -48.54
CA ARG A 286 -33.56 22.97 -48.67
C ARG A 286 -33.42 24.48 -48.81
N THR A 287 -32.59 25.11 -47.98
CA THR A 287 -32.36 26.56 -48.05
C THR A 287 -31.72 27.00 -49.36
N CYS A 288 -30.79 26.20 -49.90
CA CYS A 288 -30.21 26.48 -51.22
C CYS A 288 -31.25 26.38 -52.34
N GLU A 289 -32.15 25.40 -52.27
CA GLU A 289 -33.19 25.19 -53.29
C GLU A 289 -34.24 26.32 -53.27
N GLU A 290 -34.66 26.76 -52.08
CA GLU A 290 -35.53 27.94 -51.92
C GLU A 290 -34.90 29.21 -52.50
N ARG A 291 -33.60 29.45 -52.22
CA ARG A 291 -32.87 30.60 -52.77
C ARG A 291 -32.72 30.52 -54.29
N ASN A 292 -32.55 29.32 -54.85
CA ASN A 292 -32.50 29.15 -56.31
C ASN A 292 -33.84 29.51 -56.96
N ILE A 293 -34.97 29.07 -56.40
CA ILE A 293 -36.31 29.42 -56.88
C ILE A 293 -36.52 30.94 -56.83
N GLU A 294 -36.08 31.60 -55.76
CA GLU A 294 -36.15 33.06 -55.62
C GLU A 294 -35.30 33.76 -56.69
N VAL A 295 -34.08 33.28 -56.96
CA VAL A 295 -33.21 33.81 -58.01
C VAL A 295 -33.85 33.66 -59.40
N GLU A 296 -34.41 32.50 -59.72
CA GLU A 296 -35.10 32.28 -61.00
C GLU A 296 -36.31 33.22 -61.16
N THR A 297 -37.06 33.44 -60.08
CA THR A 297 -38.21 34.36 -60.06
C THR A 297 -37.76 35.81 -60.29
N LEU A 298 -36.69 36.23 -59.62
CA LEU A 298 -36.12 37.57 -59.80
C LEU A 298 -35.57 37.75 -61.22
N GLN A 299 -34.89 36.74 -61.79
CA GLN A 299 -34.43 36.77 -63.18
C GLN A 299 -35.58 36.92 -64.17
N GLY A 300 -36.69 36.19 -63.97
CA GLY A 300 -37.90 36.36 -64.77
C GLY A 300 -38.48 37.77 -64.69
N SER A 301 -38.48 38.35 -63.49
CA SER A 301 -38.94 39.72 -63.26
C SER A 301 -38.04 40.76 -63.95
N ILE A 302 -36.71 40.61 -63.86
CA ILE A 302 -35.73 41.45 -64.56
C ILE A 302 -35.98 41.39 -66.07
N SER A 303 -36.12 40.19 -66.64
CA SER A 303 -36.37 40.03 -68.08
C SER A 303 -37.67 40.72 -68.54
N CYS A 304 -38.70 40.73 -67.69
CA CYS A 304 -39.94 41.48 -67.96
C CYS A 304 -39.70 43.00 -67.97
N LEU A 305 -38.98 43.52 -66.95
CA LEU A 305 -38.65 44.93 -66.87
C LEU A 305 -37.76 45.40 -68.03
N GLU A 306 -36.82 44.57 -68.47
CA GLU A 306 -36.00 44.86 -69.65
C GLU A 306 -36.85 45.03 -70.91
N LYS A 307 -37.84 44.16 -71.13
CA LYS A 307 -38.78 44.29 -72.26
C LYS A 307 -39.59 45.59 -72.17
N GLN A 308 -40.11 45.91 -70.99
CA GLN A 308 -40.85 47.16 -70.78
C GLN A 308 -39.96 48.39 -71.01
N LEU A 309 -38.70 48.34 -70.60
CA LEU A 309 -37.74 49.42 -70.84
C LEU A 309 -37.51 49.63 -72.35
N VAL A 310 -37.35 48.55 -73.11
CA VAL A 310 -37.22 48.61 -74.58
C VAL A 310 -38.47 49.23 -75.21
N ASP A 311 -39.67 48.84 -74.77
CA ASP A 311 -40.92 49.44 -75.27
C ASP A 311 -41.00 50.94 -74.99
N VAL A 312 -40.58 51.38 -73.81
CA VAL A 312 -40.53 52.80 -73.44
C VAL A 312 -39.49 53.54 -74.29
N GLN A 313 -38.31 52.96 -74.51
CA GLN A 313 -37.27 53.52 -75.38
C GLN A 313 -37.79 53.70 -76.81
N ASN A 314 -38.49 52.71 -77.36
CA ASN A 314 -39.09 52.77 -78.69
C ASN A 314 -40.14 53.89 -78.79
N LYS A 315 -41.01 54.02 -77.78
CA LYS A 315 -42.01 55.11 -77.72
C LYS A 315 -41.34 56.48 -77.62
N TYR A 316 -40.28 56.60 -76.83
CA TYR A 316 -39.53 57.84 -76.70
C TYR A 316 -38.85 58.24 -78.02
N ALA A 317 -38.23 57.29 -78.73
CA ALA A 317 -37.63 57.54 -80.05
C ALA A 317 -38.67 57.99 -81.09
N ALA A 318 -39.87 57.39 -81.09
CA ALA A 318 -40.97 57.83 -81.93
C ALA A 318 -41.43 59.26 -81.59
N LEU A 319 -41.50 59.60 -80.30
CA LEU A 319 -41.86 60.94 -79.83
C LEU A 319 -40.80 61.98 -80.22
N GLN A 320 -39.51 61.65 -80.09
CA GLN A 320 -38.41 62.50 -80.54
C GLN A 320 -38.50 62.79 -82.05
N THR A 321 -38.81 61.78 -82.86
CA THR A 321 -39.00 61.94 -84.31
C THR A 321 -40.18 62.85 -84.62
N SER A 322 -41.31 62.68 -83.91
CA SER A 322 -42.47 63.55 -84.04
C SER A 322 -42.18 64.99 -83.64
N HIS A 323 -41.45 65.18 -82.53
CA HIS A 323 -41.01 66.50 -82.07
C HIS A 323 -40.12 67.19 -83.10
N ALA A 324 -39.13 66.49 -83.66
CA ALA A 324 -38.27 67.03 -84.71
C ALA A 324 -39.07 67.48 -85.95
N ASN A 325 -40.07 66.71 -86.36
CA ASN A 325 -40.97 67.09 -87.46
C ASN A 325 -41.80 68.34 -87.13
N LEU A 326 -42.35 68.43 -85.91
CA LEU A 326 -43.10 69.60 -85.46
C LEU A 326 -42.20 70.84 -85.37
N GLN A 327 -40.98 70.70 -84.87
CA GLN A 327 -40.00 71.77 -84.81
C GLN A 327 -39.68 72.31 -86.21
N HIS A 328 -39.41 71.41 -87.18
CA HIS A 328 -39.18 71.81 -88.57
C HIS A 328 -40.38 72.56 -89.17
N ARG A 329 -41.61 72.16 -88.85
CA ARG A 329 -42.82 72.87 -89.29
C ARG A 329 -42.95 74.25 -88.64
N LEU A 330 -42.61 74.37 -87.35
CA LEU A 330 -42.62 75.64 -86.64
C LEU A 330 -41.59 76.60 -87.24
N ASP A 331 -40.36 76.12 -87.47
CA ASP A 331 -39.28 76.90 -88.08
C ASP A 331 -39.69 77.39 -89.50
N ALA A 332 -40.36 76.54 -90.29
CA ALA A 332 -40.88 76.90 -91.60
C ALA A 332 -41.98 77.98 -91.53
N LEU A 333 -42.88 77.91 -90.54
CA LEU A 333 -43.92 78.94 -90.33
C LEU A 333 -43.30 80.25 -89.83
N GLN A 334 -42.32 80.20 -88.93
CA GLN A 334 -41.59 81.39 -88.48
C GLN A 334 -40.88 82.07 -89.66
N ALA A 335 -40.25 81.29 -90.54
CA ALA A 335 -39.63 81.81 -91.77
C ALA A 335 -40.65 82.52 -92.68
N GLN A 336 -41.89 82.02 -92.80
CA GLN A 336 -42.96 82.67 -93.57
C GLN A 336 -43.40 84.01 -92.97
N PHE A 337 -43.43 84.13 -91.64
CA PHE A 337 -43.80 85.37 -90.95
C PHE A 337 -42.71 86.43 -90.96
N THR A 338 -41.43 86.07 -91.07
CA THR A 338 -40.33 87.05 -91.20
C THR A 338 -40.23 87.72 -92.59
N PHE A 339 -41.02 87.31 -93.57
CA PHE A 339 -41.08 87.90 -94.93
C PHE A 339 -42.39 88.68 -95.21
N SER A 340 -43.25 88.89 -94.21
CA SER A 340 -44.34 89.89 -94.22
C SER A 340 -43.94 91.08 -93.37
#